data_AF-A0A812J508-F1
#
_entry.id   AF-A0A812J508-F1
#
_cell.length_a   1.000
_cell.length_b   1.000
_cell.length_c   1.000
_cell.angle_alpha   90.00
_cell.angle_beta   90.00
_cell.angle_gamma   90.00
#
_symmetry.space_group_name_H-M   'P 1'
#
loop_
_entity.id
_entity.type
_entity.pdbx_description
1 polymer ?
#
loop_
_entity_poly.entity_id
_entity_poly.type
_entity_poly.pdbx_seq_one_letter_code
_entity_poly.pdbx_strand_id
1 'polypeptide(L)'
;MLSCRGDGLANFTGSDDSPLFVYANSFSDWLNGTSYQWTVAAAALLVGLCLTWDGPRMWKLLFTGAVSALAAGAACYEANVQEIGLFSTSILMVQAAGTLGLATLWGFEGSQVLLGACSGFAAAFGMGAWTKPMDAQLPGLSICWYIVGAVFGVLVFTTWRRPMLACLAPMLGGLLTASGVGVLVCEAGLRTPFLPRGHESWSTAAAALLGLSGTSSLALYGSSVFVAAAVNEFDDSRRPMAVALLAAPIVLTALAHLACKSSSDRSSCPEWAVPGEGWKWPAAGCLVWAAVTAFTAWVQLDMLEQEMLVGVGLCRHM
;
A
#
# COMPACT_ATOMS: atom_id res chain seq x y z
N MET A 1 -5.07 -31.59 -39.08
CA MET A 1 -5.22 -30.16 -39.38
C MET A 1 -6.29 -29.61 -38.44
N LEU A 2 -5.86 -29.18 -37.25
CA LEU A 2 -6.71 -28.57 -36.23
C LEU A 2 -6.81 -27.08 -36.57
N SER A 3 -8.00 -26.66 -36.97
CA SER A 3 -8.34 -25.26 -37.21
C SER A 3 -8.33 -24.53 -35.87
N CYS A 4 -7.38 -23.59 -35.72
CA CYS A 4 -7.37 -22.65 -34.61
C CYS A 4 -8.61 -21.77 -34.69
N ARG A 5 -9.58 -21.99 -33.79
CA ARG A 5 -10.71 -21.10 -33.58
C ARG A 5 -10.22 -19.87 -32.80
N GLY A 6 -9.73 -18.88 -33.56
CA GLY A 6 -9.28 -17.58 -33.09
C GLY A 6 -10.41 -16.58 -32.89
N ASP A 7 -11.52 -16.98 -32.27
CA ASP A 7 -12.70 -16.11 -32.09
C ASP A 7 -12.87 -15.62 -30.64
N GLY A 8 -12.05 -16.10 -29.69
CA GLY A 8 -12.13 -15.71 -28.27
C GLY A 8 -11.23 -14.53 -27.87
N LEU A 9 -10.21 -14.19 -28.67
CA LEU A 9 -9.27 -13.11 -28.37
C LEU A 9 -9.70 -11.74 -28.92
N ALA A 10 -10.65 -11.71 -29.86
CA ALA A 10 -11.11 -10.48 -30.51
C ALA A 10 -12.12 -9.66 -29.69
N ASN A 11 -12.59 -10.18 -28.54
CA ASN A 11 -13.55 -9.46 -27.69
C ASN A 11 -12.89 -8.75 -26.48
N PHE A 12 -11.57 -8.89 -26.30
CA PHE A 12 -10.82 -8.15 -25.27
C PHE A 12 -10.44 -6.73 -25.69
N THR A 13 -10.66 -6.36 -26.96
CA THR A 13 -10.41 -5.01 -27.48
C THR A 13 -11.66 -4.12 -27.50
N GLY A 14 -12.80 -4.61 -27.00
CA GLY A 14 -14.04 -3.82 -26.86
C GLY A 14 -14.20 -3.15 -25.49
N SER A 15 -13.26 -3.38 -24.57
CA SER A 15 -13.14 -2.69 -23.30
C SER A 15 -12.03 -1.64 -23.45
N ASP A 16 -12.38 -0.35 -23.43
CA ASP A 16 -11.41 0.75 -23.37
C ASP A 16 -10.52 0.71 -22.10
N ASP A 17 -10.78 -0.22 -21.19
CA ASP A 17 -10.05 -0.41 -19.94
C ASP A 17 -9.04 -1.55 -19.99
N SER A 18 -7.83 -1.27 -19.49
CA SER A 18 -6.77 -2.28 -19.34
C SER A 18 -7.21 -3.46 -18.44
N PRO A 19 -6.79 -4.70 -18.72
CA PRO A 19 -7.22 -5.88 -17.94
C PRO A 19 -6.84 -5.77 -16.45
N LEU A 20 -5.71 -5.15 -16.13
CA LEU A 20 -5.31 -4.88 -14.75
C LEU A 20 -6.30 -3.97 -14.01
N PHE A 21 -6.89 -3.00 -14.70
CA PHE A 21 -7.90 -2.12 -14.13
C PHE A 21 -9.20 -2.89 -13.83
N VAL A 22 -9.60 -3.79 -14.73
CA VAL A 22 -10.75 -4.67 -14.51
C VAL A 22 -10.55 -5.56 -13.29
N TYR A 23 -9.39 -6.22 -13.16
CA TYR A 23 -9.09 -7.04 -11.99
C TYR A 23 -9.04 -6.21 -10.69
N ALA A 24 -8.45 -5.01 -10.73
CA ALA A 24 -8.37 -4.14 -9.56
C ALA A 24 -9.75 -3.66 -9.10
N ASN A 25 -10.62 -3.26 -10.02
CA ASN A 25 -12.00 -2.89 -9.71
C ASN A 25 -12.79 -4.07 -9.17
N SER A 26 -12.70 -5.24 -9.81
CA SER A 26 -13.39 -6.44 -9.33
C SER A 26 -12.94 -6.85 -7.92
N PHE A 27 -11.63 -6.74 -7.62
CA PHE A 27 -11.11 -7.00 -6.29
C PHE A 27 -11.61 -5.97 -5.26
N SER A 28 -11.65 -4.69 -5.63
CA SER A 28 -12.22 -3.62 -4.79
C SER A 28 -13.71 -3.86 -4.51
N ASP A 29 -14.47 -4.25 -5.53
CA ASP A 29 -15.90 -4.56 -5.40
C ASP A 29 -16.12 -5.77 -4.49
N TRP A 30 -15.31 -6.82 -4.63
CA TRP A 30 -15.33 -7.97 -3.73
C TRP A 30 -14.99 -7.60 -2.29
N LEU A 31 -13.95 -6.79 -2.07
CA LEU A 31 -13.56 -6.32 -0.73
C LEU A 31 -14.67 -5.50 -0.08
N ASN A 32 -15.39 -4.69 -0.84
CA ASN A 32 -16.49 -3.87 -0.32
C ASN A 32 -17.79 -4.67 -0.16
N GLY A 33 -18.04 -5.65 -1.02
CA GLY A 33 -19.29 -6.41 -1.07
C GLY A 33 -19.31 -7.70 -0.24
N THR A 34 -18.17 -8.17 0.26
CA THR A 34 -18.12 -9.42 1.03
C THR A 34 -18.82 -9.29 2.38
N SER A 35 -19.68 -10.26 2.71
CA SER A 35 -20.33 -10.34 4.04
C SER A 35 -19.35 -10.66 5.17
N TYR A 36 -18.15 -11.15 4.84
CA TYR A 36 -17.12 -11.54 5.80
C TYR A 36 -16.12 -10.41 6.08
N GLN A 37 -16.60 -9.20 6.37
CA GLN A 37 -15.72 -8.04 6.65
C GLN A 37 -14.80 -8.28 7.86
N TRP A 38 -15.26 -9.05 8.85
CA TRP A 38 -14.47 -9.41 10.02
C TRP A 38 -13.22 -10.24 9.66
N THR A 39 -13.29 -11.13 8.67
CA THR A 39 -12.12 -11.95 8.26
C THR A 39 -11.09 -11.10 7.55
N VAL A 40 -11.55 -10.17 6.69
CA VAL A 40 -10.69 -9.21 6.00
C VAL A 40 -9.98 -8.31 7.02
N ALA A 41 -10.73 -7.77 7.99
CA ALA A 41 -10.16 -6.94 9.06
C ALA A 41 -9.18 -7.72 9.95
N ALA A 42 -9.47 -8.99 10.27
CA ALA A 42 -8.57 -9.86 11.01
C ALA A 42 -7.29 -10.18 10.23
N ALA A 43 -7.40 -10.48 8.92
CA ALA A 43 -6.25 -10.70 8.05
C ALA A 43 -5.39 -9.43 7.94
N ALA A 44 -6.02 -8.27 7.75
CA ALA A 44 -5.33 -6.98 7.74
C ALA A 44 -4.59 -6.72 9.06
N LEU A 45 -5.25 -6.95 10.20
CA LEU A 45 -4.62 -6.82 11.51
C LEU A 45 -3.42 -7.75 11.67
N LEU A 46 -3.55 -9.02 11.30
CA LEU A 46 -2.44 -9.99 11.39
C LEU A 46 -1.25 -9.58 10.52
N VAL A 47 -1.50 -9.17 9.28
CA VAL A 47 -0.45 -8.65 8.38
C VAL A 47 0.16 -7.37 8.96
N GLY A 48 -0.66 -6.49 9.53
CA GLY A 48 -0.23 -5.28 10.21
C GLY A 48 0.71 -5.57 11.36
N LEU A 49 0.33 -6.49 12.25
CA LEU A 49 1.14 -6.93 13.39
C LEU A 49 2.48 -7.51 12.94
N CYS A 50 2.48 -8.38 11.90
CA CYS A 50 3.70 -8.91 11.32
C CYS A 50 4.63 -7.81 10.79
N LEU A 51 4.10 -6.80 10.11
CA LEU A 51 4.87 -5.66 9.60
C LEU A 51 5.41 -4.77 10.72
N THR A 52 4.65 -4.60 11.81
CA THR A 52 5.08 -3.81 12.96
C THR A 52 6.15 -4.49 13.80
N TRP A 53 6.15 -5.82 13.88
CA TRP A 53 7.07 -6.60 14.70
C TRP A 53 8.49 -6.66 14.11
N ASP A 54 8.62 -7.15 12.87
CA ASP A 54 9.92 -7.31 12.21
C ASP A 54 9.74 -7.18 10.69
N GLY A 55 9.36 -5.97 10.27
CA GLY A 55 9.03 -5.63 8.89
C GLY A 55 10.05 -6.12 7.86
N PRO A 56 11.36 -5.82 8.01
CA PRO A 56 12.38 -6.21 7.04
C PRO A 56 12.51 -7.73 6.85
N ARG A 57 12.41 -8.52 7.93
CA ARG A 57 12.51 -9.98 7.83
C ARG A 57 11.23 -10.61 7.30
N MET A 58 10.08 -10.07 7.69
CA MET A 58 8.77 -10.57 7.26
C MET A 58 8.41 -10.14 5.83
N TRP A 59 9.06 -9.12 5.29
CA TRP A 59 8.76 -8.58 3.95
C TRP A 59 8.78 -9.64 2.86
N LYS A 60 9.76 -10.56 2.88
CA LYS A 60 9.83 -11.64 1.88
C LYS A 60 8.59 -12.53 1.92
N LEU A 61 8.20 -12.96 3.11
CA LEU A 61 7.03 -13.82 3.30
C LEU A 61 5.74 -13.09 2.92
N LEU A 62 5.59 -11.84 3.36
CA LEU A 62 4.40 -11.03 3.10
C LEU A 62 4.24 -10.69 1.62
N PHE A 63 5.34 -10.30 0.96
CA PHE A 63 5.31 -10.00 -0.46
C PHE A 63 4.99 -11.25 -1.29
N THR A 64 5.62 -12.39 -1.00
CA THR A 64 5.27 -13.66 -1.62
C THR A 64 3.80 -14.01 -1.39
N GLY A 65 3.32 -13.91 -0.14
CA GLY A 65 1.93 -14.20 0.19
C GLY A 65 0.95 -13.29 -0.56
N ALA A 66 1.26 -12.00 -0.68
CA ALA A 66 0.47 -11.04 -1.44
C ALA A 66 0.43 -11.40 -2.93
N VAL A 67 1.57 -11.73 -3.55
CA VAL A 67 1.61 -12.16 -4.96
C VAL A 67 0.83 -13.46 -5.16
N SER A 68 0.94 -14.43 -4.25
CA SER A 68 0.15 -15.66 -4.29
C SER A 68 -1.36 -15.40 -4.17
N ALA A 69 -1.76 -14.48 -3.28
CA ALA A 69 -3.17 -14.12 -3.10
C ALA A 69 -3.73 -13.41 -4.34
N LEU A 70 -2.97 -12.48 -4.93
CA LEU A 70 -3.33 -11.82 -6.19
C LEU A 70 -3.48 -12.82 -7.33
N ALA A 71 -2.57 -13.77 -7.44
CA ALA A 71 -2.64 -14.87 -8.41
C ALA A 71 -3.90 -15.73 -8.24
N ALA A 72 -4.22 -16.11 -7.01
CA ALA A 72 -5.43 -16.85 -6.68
C ALA A 72 -6.69 -16.05 -7.04
N GLY A 73 -6.69 -14.75 -6.72
CA GLY A 73 -7.81 -13.84 -7.03
C GLY A 73 -8.06 -13.71 -8.53
N ALA A 74 -7.00 -13.51 -9.31
CA ALA A 74 -7.09 -13.46 -10.78
C ALA A 74 -7.61 -14.79 -11.36
N ALA A 75 -7.10 -15.93 -10.88
CA ALA A 75 -7.57 -17.24 -11.31
C ALA A 75 -9.05 -17.49 -10.93
N CYS A 76 -9.47 -17.06 -9.75
CA CYS A 76 -10.87 -17.15 -9.31
C CYS A 76 -11.79 -16.30 -10.19
N TYR A 77 -11.38 -15.07 -10.51
CA TYR A 77 -12.11 -14.19 -11.41
C TYR A 77 -12.29 -14.83 -12.80
N GLU A 78 -11.18 -15.27 -13.41
CA GLU A 78 -11.22 -15.92 -14.73
C GLU A 78 -12.09 -17.17 -14.74
N ALA A 79 -12.02 -17.98 -13.67
CA ALA A 79 -12.86 -19.17 -13.55
C ALA A 79 -14.35 -18.83 -13.44
N ASN A 80 -14.70 -17.74 -12.73
CA ASN A 80 -16.09 -17.27 -12.64
C ASN A 80 -16.60 -16.73 -13.98
N VAL A 81 -15.77 -15.98 -14.72
CA VAL A 81 -16.12 -15.47 -16.06
C VAL A 81 -16.35 -16.61 -17.05
N GLN A 82 -15.60 -17.71 -16.91
CA GLN A 82 -15.73 -18.89 -17.76
C GLN A 82 -16.75 -19.92 -17.24
N GLU A 83 -17.50 -19.60 -16.18
CA GLU A 83 -18.50 -20.47 -15.54
C GLU A 83 -17.94 -21.86 -15.16
N ILE A 84 -16.67 -21.90 -14.74
CA ILE A 84 -15.99 -23.13 -14.35
C ILE A 84 -16.52 -23.64 -12.99
N GLY A 85 -16.70 -24.95 -12.87
CA GLY A 85 -17.17 -25.58 -11.63
C GLY A 85 -16.21 -25.40 -10.44
N LEU A 86 -16.78 -25.31 -9.23
CA LEU A 86 -16.08 -25.00 -7.96
C LEU A 86 -14.79 -25.82 -7.70
N PHE A 87 -14.80 -27.11 -8.03
CA PHE A 87 -13.64 -27.98 -7.82
C PHE A 87 -12.47 -27.59 -8.73
N SER A 88 -12.76 -27.37 -10.02
CA SER A 88 -11.76 -26.91 -10.99
C SER A 88 -11.27 -25.51 -10.67
N THR A 89 -12.15 -24.61 -10.23
CA THR A 89 -11.79 -23.26 -9.76
C THR A 89 -10.81 -23.34 -8.59
N SER A 90 -11.06 -24.20 -7.61
CA SER A 90 -10.17 -24.38 -6.46
C SER A 90 -8.78 -24.87 -6.86
N ILE A 91 -8.71 -25.83 -7.80
CA ILE A 91 -7.43 -26.32 -8.33
C ILE A 91 -6.69 -25.21 -9.08
N LEU A 92 -7.38 -24.45 -9.94
CA LEU A 92 -6.79 -23.32 -10.68
C LEU A 92 -6.24 -22.25 -9.73
N MET A 93 -6.98 -21.91 -8.66
CA MET A 93 -6.52 -20.96 -7.64
C MET A 93 -5.26 -21.45 -6.94
N VAL A 94 -5.23 -22.72 -6.48
CA VAL A 94 -4.07 -23.30 -5.80
C VAL A 94 -2.86 -23.38 -6.73
N GLN A 95 -3.06 -23.76 -7.99
CA GLN A 95 -2.00 -23.82 -8.98
C GLN A 95 -1.44 -22.42 -9.30
N ALA A 96 -2.30 -21.42 -9.52
CA ALA A 96 -1.87 -20.05 -9.78
C ALA A 96 -1.13 -19.45 -8.56
N ALA A 97 -1.67 -19.61 -7.36
CA ALA A 97 -1.07 -19.15 -6.12
C ALA A 97 0.30 -19.79 -5.85
N GLY A 98 0.39 -21.11 -6.03
CA GLY A 98 1.60 -21.88 -5.81
C GLY A 98 2.69 -21.54 -6.83
N THR A 99 2.35 -21.44 -8.10
CA THR A 99 3.30 -21.12 -9.18
C THR A 99 3.87 -19.71 -9.04
N LEU A 100 3.01 -18.68 -8.91
CA LEU A 100 3.48 -17.30 -8.74
C LEU A 100 4.14 -17.06 -7.38
N GLY A 101 3.70 -17.75 -6.33
CA GLY A 101 4.36 -17.74 -5.02
C GLY A 101 5.78 -18.29 -5.07
N LEU A 102 5.96 -19.49 -5.63
CA LEU A 102 7.27 -20.12 -5.78
C LEU A 102 8.19 -19.30 -6.69
N ALA A 103 7.67 -18.80 -7.81
CA ALA A 103 8.41 -17.91 -8.71
C ALA A 103 8.90 -16.66 -7.97
N THR A 104 8.07 -16.07 -7.11
CA THR A 104 8.44 -14.90 -6.29
C THR A 104 9.44 -15.25 -5.19
N LEU A 105 9.34 -16.44 -4.59
CA LEU A 105 10.28 -16.88 -3.55
C LEU A 105 11.71 -17.06 -4.09
N TRP A 106 11.82 -17.63 -5.30
CA TRP A 106 13.10 -17.87 -5.98
C TRP A 106 13.61 -16.61 -6.69
N GLY A 107 12.72 -15.83 -7.30
CA GLY A 107 13.03 -14.59 -8.01
C GLY A 107 12.88 -13.32 -7.16
N PHE A 108 13.00 -13.42 -5.83
CA PHE A 108 12.57 -12.35 -4.92
C PHE A 108 13.25 -11.00 -5.20
N GLU A 109 14.55 -11.01 -5.47
CA GLU A 109 15.28 -9.77 -5.79
C GLU A 109 14.75 -9.14 -7.09
N GLY A 110 14.54 -9.93 -8.14
CA GLY A 110 13.95 -9.44 -9.39
C GLY A 110 12.52 -8.92 -9.21
N SER A 111 11.73 -9.55 -8.35
CA SER A 111 10.36 -9.13 -8.07
C SER A 111 10.28 -7.76 -7.38
N GLN A 112 11.29 -7.40 -6.58
CA GLN A 112 11.38 -6.09 -5.94
C GLN A 112 11.80 -5.00 -6.93
N VAL A 113 12.68 -5.32 -7.88
CA VAL A 113 13.02 -4.39 -8.96
C VAL A 113 11.79 -4.06 -9.78
N LEU A 114 10.97 -5.06 -10.10
CA LEU A 114 9.71 -4.87 -10.81
C LEU A 114 8.73 -4.03 -9.98
N LEU A 115 8.59 -4.32 -8.68
CA LEU A 115 7.77 -3.52 -7.77
C LEU A 115 8.24 -2.06 -7.73
N GLY A 116 9.55 -1.83 -7.66
CA GLY A 116 10.16 -0.51 -7.72
C GLY A 116 9.82 0.22 -9.03
N ALA A 117 9.98 -0.45 -10.16
CA ALA A 117 9.63 0.12 -11.47
C ALA A 117 8.14 0.50 -11.55
N CYS A 118 7.24 -0.40 -11.14
CA CYS A 118 5.80 -0.17 -11.17
C CYS A 118 5.37 0.95 -10.21
N SER A 119 5.90 0.97 -8.98
CA SER A 119 5.59 2.01 -8.00
C SER A 119 6.14 3.37 -8.40
N GLY A 120 7.36 3.43 -8.94
CA GLY A 120 7.94 4.65 -9.48
C GLY A 120 7.19 5.20 -10.68
N PHE A 121 6.75 4.32 -11.60
CA PHE A 121 5.88 4.68 -12.71
C PHE A 121 4.53 5.25 -12.21
N ALA A 122 3.87 4.56 -11.28
CA ALA A 122 2.60 4.99 -10.72
C ALA A 122 2.72 6.33 -9.97
N ALA A 123 3.81 6.55 -9.24
CA ALA A 123 4.11 7.81 -8.58
C ALA A 123 4.32 8.95 -9.58
N ALA A 124 5.09 8.72 -10.65
CA ALA A 124 5.27 9.71 -11.72
C ALA A 124 3.96 10.00 -12.46
N PHE A 125 3.11 9.00 -12.68
CA PHE A 125 1.78 9.19 -13.24
C PHE A 125 0.89 10.07 -12.33
N GLY A 126 0.85 9.77 -11.03
CA GLY A 126 0.07 10.55 -10.05
C GLY A 126 0.55 11.99 -9.89
N MET A 127 1.86 12.23 -9.96
CA MET A 127 2.46 13.57 -9.89
C MET A 127 2.56 14.27 -11.26
N GLY A 128 2.14 13.62 -12.34
CA GLY A 128 2.31 14.08 -13.73
C GLY A 128 1.24 15.05 -14.23
N ALA A 129 0.44 15.67 -13.36
CA ALA A 129 -0.61 16.59 -13.81
C ALA A 129 -0.07 17.77 -14.63
N TRP A 130 1.18 18.18 -14.36
CA TRP A 130 1.88 19.24 -15.08
C TRP A 130 2.46 18.80 -16.44
N THR A 131 2.64 17.50 -16.67
CA THR A 131 3.24 17.01 -17.92
C THR A 131 2.25 17.07 -19.07
N LYS A 132 0.96 16.85 -18.81
CA LYS A 132 -0.12 16.91 -19.82
C LYS A 132 -0.21 18.25 -20.57
N PRO A 133 -0.23 19.42 -19.91
CA PRO A 133 -0.24 20.71 -20.62
C PRO A 133 1.08 21.00 -21.34
N MET A 134 2.21 20.46 -20.85
CA MET A 134 3.51 20.63 -21.49
C MET A 134 3.76 19.69 -22.68
N ASP A 135 3.06 18.56 -22.75
CA ASP A 135 3.15 17.59 -23.85
C ASP A 135 2.68 18.20 -25.18
N ALA A 136 1.81 19.22 -25.12
CA ALA A 136 1.40 20.00 -26.29
C ALA A 136 2.55 20.82 -26.92
N GLN A 137 3.59 21.15 -26.14
CA GLN A 137 4.77 21.88 -26.62
C GLN A 137 5.92 20.93 -26.98
N LEU A 138 6.05 19.83 -26.25
CA LEU A 138 7.09 18.82 -26.44
C LEU A 138 6.46 17.43 -26.45
N PRO A 139 6.13 16.86 -27.62
CA PRO A 139 5.47 15.56 -27.69
C PRO A 139 6.38 14.47 -27.12
N GLY A 140 5.86 13.72 -26.15
CA GLY A 140 6.57 12.62 -25.49
C GLY A 140 7.20 12.99 -24.14
N LEU A 141 7.04 14.23 -23.67
CA LEU A 141 7.50 14.64 -22.34
C LEU A 141 6.81 13.83 -21.24
N SER A 142 5.52 13.53 -21.42
CA SER A 142 4.75 12.70 -20.50
C SER A 142 5.35 11.29 -20.36
N ILE A 143 5.73 10.67 -21.48
CA ILE A 143 6.36 9.35 -21.51
C ILE A 143 7.75 9.39 -20.85
N CYS A 144 8.56 10.40 -21.16
CA CYS A 144 9.87 10.59 -20.54
C CYS A 144 9.76 10.70 -19.02
N TRP A 145 8.78 11.46 -18.52
CA TRP A 145 8.53 11.60 -17.09
C TRP A 145 8.18 10.26 -16.42
N TYR A 146 7.34 9.44 -17.06
CA TYR A 146 6.99 8.13 -16.51
C TYR A 146 8.16 7.15 -16.51
N ILE A 147 9.02 7.19 -17.55
CA ILE A 147 10.25 6.40 -17.60
C ILE A 147 11.21 6.83 -16.48
N VAL A 148 11.40 8.13 -16.28
CA VAL A 148 12.22 8.65 -15.17
C VAL A 148 11.69 8.16 -13.83
N GLY A 149 10.38 8.18 -13.62
CA GLY A 149 9.74 7.60 -12.45
C GLY A 149 10.05 6.13 -12.25
N ALA A 150 9.93 5.32 -13.31
CA ALA A 150 10.22 3.89 -13.26
C ALA A 150 11.70 3.61 -12.93
N VAL A 151 12.63 4.31 -13.59
CA VAL A 151 14.08 4.17 -13.32
C VAL A 151 14.41 4.58 -11.89
N PHE A 152 13.83 5.69 -11.42
CA PHE A 152 14.00 6.14 -10.04
C PHE A 152 13.50 5.08 -9.05
N GLY A 153 12.31 4.52 -9.27
CA GLY A 153 11.76 3.46 -8.44
C GLY A 153 12.65 2.20 -8.42
N VAL A 154 13.22 1.81 -9.56
CA VAL A 154 14.23 0.73 -9.61
C VAL A 154 15.43 1.06 -8.74
N LEU A 155 16.02 2.25 -8.89
CA LEU A 155 17.20 2.67 -8.12
C LEU A 155 16.96 2.68 -6.61
N VAL A 156 15.78 3.12 -6.16
CA VAL A 156 15.40 3.13 -4.75
C VAL A 156 15.30 1.70 -4.20
N PHE A 157 14.64 0.81 -4.92
CA PHE A 157 14.45 -0.58 -4.45
C PHE A 157 15.67 -1.48 -4.65
N THR A 158 16.67 -1.06 -5.43
CA THR A 158 17.96 -1.75 -5.54
C THR A 158 19.00 -1.24 -4.54
N THR A 159 19.13 0.09 -4.42
CA THR A 159 20.19 0.72 -3.62
C THR A 159 19.77 0.88 -2.18
N TRP A 160 18.54 1.37 -1.94
CA TRP A 160 18.04 1.77 -0.62
C TRP A 160 17.00 0.80 -0.06
N ARG A 161 17.05 -0.45 -0.52
CA ARG A 161 16.07 -1.48 -0.18
C ARG A 161 15.85 -1.61 1.33
N ARG A 162 16.92 -1.77 2.11
CA ARG A 162 16.83 -2.01 3.56
C ARG A 162 16.21 -0.83 4.31
N PRO A 163 16.71 0.42 4.18
CA PRO A 163 16.11 1.56 4.86
C PRO A 163 14.69 1.84 4.36
N MET A 164 14.43 1.69 3.06
CA MET A 164 13.08 1.89 2.51
C MET A 164 12.08 0.90 3.11
N LEU A 165 12.45 -0.38 3.25
CA LEU A 165 11.57 -1.40 3.86
C LEU A 165 11.35 -1.17 5.35
N ALA A 166 12.38 -0.75 6.09
CA ALA A 166 12.25 -0.43 7.51
C ALA A 166 11.44 0.84 7.78
N CYS A 167 11.32 1.75 6.80
CA CYS A 167 10.43 2.89 6.89
C CYS A 167 9.01 2.58 6.38
N LEU A 168 8.88 1.76 5.34
CA LEU A 168 7.61 1.38 4.73
C LEU A 168 6.80 0.44 5.63
N ALA A 169 7.44 -0.54 6.25
CA ALA A 169 6.77 -1.54 7.06
C ALA A 169 6.05 -0.97 8.31
N PRO A 170 6.64 -0.05 9.09
CA PRO A 170 5.94 0.65 10.17
C PRO A 170 4.71 1.41 9.68
N MET A 171 4.82 2.09 8.54
CA MET A 171 3.76 2.93 8.01
C MET A 171 2.58 2.08 7.50
N LEU A 172 2.85 1.06 6.69
CA LEU A 172 1.81 0.13 6.23
C LEU A 172 1.27 -0.71 7.39
N GLY A 173 2.15 -1.22 8.25
CA GLY A 173 1.80 -2.03 9.41
C GLY A 173 0.90 -1.27 10.38
N GLY A 174 1.22 -0.01 10.65
CA GLY A 174 0.40 0.88 11.47
C GLY A 174 -0.98 1.14 10.86
N LEU A 175 -1.07 1.34 9.53
CA LEU A 175 -2.35 1.57 8.84
C LEU A 175 -3.25 0.33 8.95
N LEU A 176 -2.69 -0.84 8.65
CA LEU A 176 -3.41 -2.12 8.70
C LEU A 176 -3.83 -2.47 10.12
N THR A 177 -2.97 -2.22 11.10
CA THR A 177 -3.26 -2.45 12.51
C THR A 177 -4.34 -1.51 13.01
N ALA A 178 -4.22 -0.20 12.77
CA ALA A 178 -5.20 0.78 13.21
C ALA A 178 -6.59 0.55 12.59
N SER A 179 -6.64 0.33 11.27
CA SER A 179 -7.89 0.05 10.55
C SER A 179 -8.49 -1.31 10.94
N GLY A 180 -7.68 -2.36 11.06
CA GLY A 180 -8.12 -3.70 11.45
C GLY A 180 -8.70 -3.73 12.87
N VAL A 181 -8.00 -3.12 13.84
CA VAL A 181 -8.50 -3.00 15.22
C VAL A 181 -9.81 -2.21 15.25
N GLY A 182 -9.87 -1.08 14.55
CA GLY A 182 -11.09 -0.25 14.52
C GLY A 182 -12.32 -1.01 14.05
N VAL A 183 -12.20 -1.76 12.96
CA VAL A 183 -13.31 -2.56 12.41
C VAL A 183 -13.67 -3.71 13.35
N LEU A 184 -12.70 -4.47 13.86
CA LEU A 184 -12.95 -5.60 14.75
C LEU A 184 -13.60 -5.17 16.08
N VAL A 185 -13.17 -4.04 16.65
CA VAL A 185 -13.75 -3.48 17.87
C VAL A 185 -15.21 -3.05 17.63
N CYS A 186 -15.50 -2.49 16.45
CA CYS A 186 -16.86 -2.11 16.08
C CYS A 186 -17.77 -3.33 15.89
N GLU A 187 -17.28 -4.37 15.22
CA GLU A 187 -17.95 -5.67 15.06
C GLU A 187 -18.18 -6.39 16.40
N ALA A 188 -17.27 -6.22 17.37
CA ALA A 188 -17.43 -6.73 18.73
C ALA A 188 -18.51 -6.00 19.55
N GLY A 189 -19.18 -4.99 18.98
CA GLY A 189 -20.32 -4.29 19.58
C GLY A 189 -19.99 -2.97 20.28
N LEU A 190 -18.71 -2.55 20.31
CA LEU A 190 -18.31 -1.24 20.85
C LEU A 190 -18.59 -0.16 19.81
N ARG A 191 -19.70 0.55 19.97
CA ARG A 191 -20.09 1.67 19.09
C ARG A 191 -19.71 2.99 19.73
N THR A 192 -18.56 3.53 19.32
CA THR A 192 -18.14 4.88 19.70
C THR A 192 -18.00 5.73 18.44
N PRO A 193 -18.15 7.05 18.54
CA PRO A 193 -17.98 7.91 17.37
C PRO A 193 -16.51 7.99 16.91
N PHE A 194 -15.57 7.43 17.68
CA PHE A 194 -14.14 7.32 17.35
C PHE A 194 -13.79 6.00 16.67
N LEU A 195 -14.79 5.19 16.31
CA LEU A 195 -14.64 3.93 15.59
C LEU A 195 -15.31 4.06 14.20
N PRO A 196 -14.96 3.16 13.24
CA PRO A 196 -15.65 3.11 11.95
C PRO A 196 -17.16 2.93 12.15
N ARG A 197 -17.96 3.36 11.18
CA ARG A 197 -19.42 3.16 11.30
C ARG A 197 -19.71 1.66 11.23
N GLY A 198 -20.67 1.20 12.02
CA GLY A 198 -20.91 -0.23 12.31
C GLY A 198 -21.35 -1.14 11.16
N HIS A 199 -21.21 -0.73 9.90
CA HIS A 199 -21.45 -1.52 8.69
C HIS A 199 -20.54 -1.10 7.51
N GLU A 200 -19.48 -0.33 7.75
CA GLU A 200 -18.54 0.05 6.68
C GLU A 200 -17.54 -1.09 6.40
N SER A 201 -17.19 -1.28 5.13
CA SER A 201 -16.17 -2.26 4.74
C SER A 201 -14.80 -1.87 5.32
N TRP A 202 -13.93 -2.84 5.57
CA TRP A 202 -12.58 -2.58 6.08
C TRP A 202 -11.80 -1.64 5.16
N SER A 203 -11.93 -1.81 3.85
CA SER A 203 -11.33 -0.95 2.82
C SER A 203 -11.82 0.50 2.93
N THR A 204 -13.11 0.73 3.19
CA THR A 204 -13.66 2.07 3.41
C THR A 204 -13.12 2.68 4.70
N ALA A 205 -13.07 1.90 5.78
CA ALA A 205 -12.54 2.35 7.06
C ALA A 205 -11.04 2.70 6.97
N ALA A 206 -10.26 1.92 6.23
CA ALA A 206 -8.84 2.17 5.98
C ALA A 206 -8.62 3.36 5.04
N ALA A 207 -9.41 3.48 3.97
CA ALA A 207 -9.35 4.62 3.06
C ALA A 207 -9.66 5.94 3.77
N ALA A 208 -10.56 5.93 4.74
CA ALA A 208 -10.86 7.10 5.57
C ALA A 208 -9.65 7.59 6.39
N LEU A 209 -8.72 6.70 6.76
CA LEU A 209 -7.48 7.08 7.45
C LEU A 209 -6.44 7.71 6.52
N LEU A 210 -6.45 7.36 5.23
CA LEU A 210 -5.49 7.91 4.28
C LEU A 210 -5.71 9.40 4.03
N GLY A 211 -6.90 9.92 4.36
CA GLY A 211 -7.23 11.35 4.29
C GLY A 211 -7.42 11.83 2.86
N LEU A 212 -6.43 11.65 1.99
CA LEU A 212 -6.50 12.08 0.60
C LEU A 212 -7.14 11.00 -0.29
N SER A 213 -8.11 11.39 -1.11
CA SER A 213 -8.72 10.51 -2.12
C SER A 213 -7.69 10.10 -3.18
N GLY A 214 -7.48 8.79 -3.35
CA GLY A 214 -6.80 8.23 -4.52
C GLY A 214 -5.26 8.26 -4.46
N THR A 215 -4.62 8.54 -5.60
CA THR A 215 -3.16 8.40 -5.81
C THR A 215 -2.32 9.43 -5.07
N SER A 216 -2.90 10.57 -4.67
CA SER A 216 -2.18 11.65 -3.98
C SER A 216 -1.77 11.28 -2.55
N SER A 217 -2.56 10.48 -1.84
CA SER A 217 -2.16 9.95 -0.52
C SER A 217 -0.92 9.07 -0.67
N LEU A 218 -0.92 8.16 -1.63
CA LEU A 218 0.22 7.26 -1.88
C LEU A 218 1.50 8.03 -2.20
N ALA A 219 1.40 9.12 -2.98
CA ALA A 219 2.56 9.98 -3.25
C ALA A 219 3.06 10.70 -1.99
N LEU A 220 2.15 11.22 -1.15
CA LEU A 220 2.52 11.87 0.11
C LEU A 220 3.20 10.89 1.08
N TYR A 221 2.55 9.77 1.36
CA TYR A 221 3.08 8.76 2.27
C TYR A 221 4.36 8.12 1.70
N GLY A 222 4.39 7.79 0.41
CA GLY A 222 5.57 7.25 -0.26
C GLY A 222 6.77 8.20 -0.25
N SER A 223 6.54 9.50 -0.48
CA SER A 223 7.61 10.50 -0.39
C SER A 223 8.12 10.66 1.05
N SER A 224 7.24 10.61 2.05
CA SER A 224 7.65 10.65 3.46
C SER A 224 8.54 9.46 3.84
N VAL A 225 8.20 8.25 3.36
CA VAL A 225 9.01 7.04 3.55
C VAL A 225 10.37 7.19 2.89
N PHE A 226 10.41 7.69 1.65
CA PHE A 226 11.65 7.92 0.93
C PHE A 226 12.55 8.94 1.64
N VAL A 227 12.01 10.08 2.04
CA VAL A 227 12.78 11.13 2.73
C VAL A 227 13.25 10.64 4.09
N ALA A 228 12.43 9.90 4.85
CA ALA A 228 12.83 9.30 6.12
C ALA A 228 13.96 8.28 5.94
N ALA A 229 13.85 7.40 4.94
CA ALA A 229 14.88 6.41 4.61
C ALA A 229 16.21 7.10 4.23
N ALA A 230 16.15 8.13 3.39
CA ALA A 230 17.32 8.91 2.99
C ALA A 230 17.98 9.60 4.21
N VAL A 231 17.19 10.27 5.05
CA VAL A 231 17.69 10.96 6.25
C VAL A 231 18.38 9.99 7.21
N ASN A 232 17.84 8.79 7.36
CA ASN A 232 18.42 7.76 8.22
C ASN A 232 19.73 7.19 7.66
N GLU A 233 19.91 7.15 6.35
CA GLU A 233 21.14 6.62 5.72
C GLU A 233 22.32 7.59 5.84
N PHE A 234 22.07 8.91 5.85
CA PHE A 234 23.15 9.90 5.90
C PHE A 234 23.78 10.05 7.28
N ASP A 235 23.07 9.77 8.38
CA ASP A 235 23.54 10.03 9.74
C ASP A 235 22.68 9.30 10.80
N ASP A 236 23.29 8.35 11.51
CA ASP A 236 22.62 7.53 12.55
C ASP A 236 22.03 8.38 13.70
N SER A 237 22.56 9.59 13.95
CA SER A 237 22.02 10.48 14.98
C SER A 237 20.63 11.07 14.65
N ARG A 238 20.13 10.82 13.41
CA ARG A 238 18.89 11.41 12.88
C ARG A 238 17.67 10.49 12.94
N ARG A 239 17.76 9.33 13.60
CA ARG A 239 16.59 8.48 13.89
C ARG A 239 15.34 9.23 14.35
N PRO A 240 15.37 10.17 15.32
CA PRO A 240 14.17 10.91 15.71
C PRO A 240 13.60 11.76 14.57
N MET A 241 14.45 12.28 13.68
CA MET A 241 14.01 13.04 12.52
C MET A 241 13.33 12.12 11.48
N ALA A 242 13.89 10.94 11.22
CA ALA A 242 13.28 9.96 10.32
C ALA A 242 11.91 9.50 10.83
N VAL A 243 11.78 9.20 12.13
CA VAL A 243 10.50 8.84 12.75
C VAL A 243 9.50 9.99 12.69
N ALA A 244 9.94 11.23 12.95
CA ALA A 244 9.08 12.40 12.82
C ALA A 244 8.60 12.60 11.38
N LEU A 245 9.45 12.39 10.38
CA LEU A 245 9.10 12.49 8.96
C LEU A 245 8.05 11.45 8.54
N LEU A 246 8.10 10.23 9.09
CA LEU A 246 7.09 9.19 8.85
C LEU A 246 5.74 9.52 9.50
N ALA A 247 5.76 10.02 10.74
CA ALA A 247 4.55 10.32 11.48
C ALA A 247 3.89 11.64 11.03
N ALA A 248 4.68 12.62 10.56
CA ALA A 248 4.24 13.95 10.19
C ALA A 248 3.05 13.98 9.21
N PRO A 249 3.06 13.28 8.06
CA PRO A 249 1.91 13.30 7.14
C PRO A 249 0.66 12.70 7.77
N ILE A 250 0.79 11.67 8.61
CA ILE A 250 -0.34 11.02 9.29
C ILE A 250 -0.97 11.98 10.32
N VAL A 251 -0.12 12.65 11.11
CA VAL A 251 -0.55 13.66 12.09
C VAL A 251 -1.17 14.86 11.38
N LEU A 252 -0.60 15.30 10.26
CA LEU A 252 -1.16 16.39 9.46
C LEU A 252 -2.56 16.04 8.95
N THR A 253 -2.79 14.81 8.51
CA THR A 253 -4.13 14.32 8.15
C THR A 253 -5.09 14.37 9.33
N ALA A 254 -4.68 13.93 10.52
CA ALA A 254 -5.51 14.02 11.73
C ALA A 254 -5.84 15.48 12.09
N LEU A 255 -4.84 16.37 12.03
CA LEU A 255 -5.00 17.80 12.29
C LEU A 255 -5.89 18.49 11.26
N ALA A 256 -5.83 18.09 9.99
CA ALA A 256 -6.70 18.63 8.95
C ALA A 256 -8.18 18.37 9.27
N HIS A 257 -8.53 17.16 9.71
CA HIS A 257 -9.90 16.85 10.14
C HIS A 257 -10.33 17.67 11.38
N LEU A 258 -9.43 17.89 12.34
CA LEU A 258 -9.70 18.71 13.53
C LEU A 258 -9.86 20.20 13.19
N ALA A 259 -8.96 20.74 12.36
CA ALA A 259 -8.97 22.13 11.94
C ALA A 259 -10.22 22.46 11.11
N CYS A 260 -10.59 21.57 10.19
CA CYS A 260 -11.81 21.71 9.39
C CYS A 260 -13.09 21.66 10.21
N LYS A 261 -13.09 20.95 11.33
CA LYS A 261 -14.20 20.97 12.28
C LYS A 261 -14.32 22.30 13.03
N SER A 262 -13.19 22.93 13.36
CA SER A 262 -13.14 24.19 14.10
C SER A 262 -13.39 25.42 13.22
N SER A 263 -13.13 25.34 11.91
CA SER A 263 -13.35 26.45 10.99
C SER A 263 -14.84 26.69 10.76
N SER A 264 -15.27 27.95 10.88
CA SER A 264 -16.62 28.38 10.46
C SER A 264 -16.75 28.43 8.94
N ASP A 265 -15.64 28.59 8.22
CA ASP A 265 -15.61 28.62 6.77
C ASP A 265 -15.30 27.24 6.20
N ARG A 266 -16.36 26.55 5.77
CA ARG A 266 -16.28 25.21 5.16
C ARG A 266 -15.67 25.23 3.76
N SER A 267 -15.63 26.38 3.08
CA SER A 267 -15.12 26.48 1.71
C SER A 267 -13.59 26.36 1.64
N SER A 268 -12.91 26.59 2.76
CA SER A 268 -11.45 26.47 2.90
C SER A 268 -10.98 25.04 3.20
N CYS A 269 -11.90 24.09 3.33
CA CYS A 269 -11.57 22.71 3.66
C CYS A 269 -11.37 21.85 2.40
N PRO A 270 -10.31 21.02 2.36
CA PRO A 270 -10.20 19.99 1.33
C PRO A 270 -11.45 19.12 1.33
N GLU A 271 -11.94 18.72 0.15
CA GLU A 271 -13.17 17.91 0.01
C GLU A 271 -13.17 16.65 0.88
N TRP A 272 -12.00 16.04 1.04
CA TRP A 272 -11.79 14.86 1.87
C TRP A 272 -11.76 15.13 3.38
N ALA A 273 -11.47 16.36 3.79
CA ALA A 273 -11.43 16.81 5.17
C ALA A 273 -12.74 17.48 5.62
N VAL A 274 -13.72 17.64 4.72
CA VAL A 274 -15.01 18.29 5.04
C VAL A 274 -15.69 17.54 6.19
N PRO A 275 -16.04 18.23 7.29
CA PRO A 275 -16.53 17.59 8.50
C PRO A 275 -17.97 17.08 8.31
N GLY A 276 -18.10 15.84 7.82
CA GLY A 276 -19.33 15.04 7.92
C GLY A 276 -19.48 14.40 9.31
N GLU A 277 -20.56 13.66 9.58
CA GLU A 277 -20.78 12.99 10.88
C GLU A 277 -19.66 11.99 11.28
N GLY A 278 -18.83 11.57 10.31
CA GLY A 278 -17.77 10.57 10.48
C GLY A 278 -16.36 11.11 10.75
N TRP A 279 -16.14 12.42 10.91
CA TRP A 279 -14.77 13.01 11.00
C TRP A 279 -13.91 12.50 12.18
N LYS A 280 -14.57 11.99 13.23
CA LYS A 280 -13.92 11.54 14.46
C LYS A 280 -13.12 10.25 14.28
N TRP A 281 -13.58 9.33 13.43
CA TRP A 281 -12.84 8.09 13.12
C TRP A 281 -11.52 8.38 12.40
N PRO A 282 -11.48 9.12 11.28
CA PRO A 282 -10.24 9.53 10.64
C PRO A 282 -9.27 10.23 11.59
N ALA A 283 -9.75 11.17 12.41
CA ALA A 283 -8.89 11.87 13.36
C ALA A 283 -8.28 10.92 14.40
N ALA A 284 -9.10 10.10 15.08
CA ALA A 284 -8.62 9.19 16.12
C ALA A 284 -7.79 8.03 15.54
N GLY A 285 -8.24 7.44 14.44
CA GLY A 285 -7.55 6.36 13.75
C GLY A 285 -6.19 6.80 13.20
N CYS A 286 -6.07 8.02 12.68
CA CYS A 286 -4.77 8.58 12.27
C CYS A 286 -3.84 8.81 13.46
N LEU A 287 -4.33 9.23 14.63
CA LEU A 287 -3.49 9.35 15.83
C LEU A 287 -2.98 7.98 16.30
N VAL A 288 -3.84 6.95 16.31
CA VAL A 288 -3.43 5.57 16.61
C VAL A 288 -2.41 5.08 15.58
N TRP A 289 -2.69 5.30 14.29
CA TRP A 289 -1.79 4.94 13.19
C TRP A 289 -0.42 5.64 13.33
N ALA A 290 -0.40 6.94 13.60
CA ALA A 290 0.84 7.69 13.81
C ALA A 290 1.63 7.19 15.01
N ALA A 291 0.95 6.88 16.13
CA ALA A 291 1.60 6.34 17.33
C ALA A 291 2.22 4.97 17.07
N VAL A 292 1.48 4.06 16.43
CA VAL A 292 1.99 2.72 16.07
C VAL A 292 3.15 2.85 15.09
N THR A 293 3.02 3.67 14.05
CA THR A 293 4.08 3.92 13.06
C THR A 293 5.33 4.47 13.73
N ALA A 294 5.19 5.48 14.60
CA ALA A 294 6.32 6.10 15.26
C ALA A 294 7.06 5.12 16.19
N PHE A 295 6.31 4.37 17.01
CA PHE A 295 6.88 3.38 17.91
C PHE A 295 7.60 2.26 17.13
N THR A 296 6.96 1.73 16.10
CA THR A 296 7.50 0.60 15.32
C THR A 296 8.67 1.03 14.46
N ALA A 297 8.63 2.23 13.87
CA ALA A 297 9.76 2.81 13.16
C ALA A 297 10.95 3.04 14.09
N TRP A 298 10.72 3.53 15.32
CA TRP A 298 11.77 3.71 16.30
C TRP A 298 12.51 2.40 16.60
N VAL A 299 11.76 1.31 16.82
CA VAL A 299 12.33 -0.02 17.08
C VAL A 299 13.03 -0.60 15.84
N GLN A 300 12.43 -0.49 14.66
CA GLN A 300 12.99 -1.07 13.43
C GLN A 300 14.25 -0.35 12.95
N LEU A 301 14.31 0.98 13.08
CA LEU A 301 15.50 1.75 12.76
C LEU A 301 16.65 1.46 13.75
N ASP A 302 16.34 1.30 15.04
CA ASP A 302 17.35 0.90 16.05
C ASP A 302 17.96 -0.48 15.75
N MET A 303 17.14 -1.45 15.31
CA MET A 303 17.64 -2.76 14.89
C MET A 303 18.56 -2.67 13.67
N LEU A 304 18.25 -1.81 12.69
CA LEU A 304 19.10 -1.59 11.53
C LEU A 304 20.46 -0.98 11.90
N GLU A 305 20.47 0.02 12.79
CA GLU A 305 21.70 0.64 13.29
C GLU A 305 22.61 -0.40 13.97
N GLN A 306 22.03 -1.27 14.79
CA GLN A 306 22.79 -2.34 15.45
C GLN A 306 23.39 -3.34 14.44
N GLU A 307 22.66 -3.74 13.40
CA GLU A 307 23.18 -4.63 12.36
C GLU A 307 24.34 -3.98 11.58
N MET A 308 24.28 -2.67 11.31
CA MET A 308 25.39 -1.94 10.65
C MET A 308 26.64 -1.86 11.52
N LEU A 309 26.48 -1.55 12.82
CA LEU A 309 27.61 -1.45 13.75
C LEU A 309 28.35 -2.80 13.92
N VAL A 310 27.62 -3.90 14.00
CA VAL A 310 28.21 -5.25 14.07
C VAL A 310 28.96 -5.59 12.79
N GLY A 311 28.39 -5.27 11.61
CA GLY A 311 29.05 -5.50 10.32
C GLY A 311 30.35 -4.72 10.15
N VAL A 312 30.38 -3.44 10.55
CA VAL A 312 31.58 -2.59 10.50
C VAL A 312 32.63 -3.04 11.52
N GLY A 313 32.20 -3.49 12.72
CA GLY A 313 33.09 -4.05 13.73
C GLY A 313 33.85 -5.29 13.26
N LEU A 314 33.20 -6.16 12.48
CA LEU A 314 33.84 -7.32 11.85
C LEU A 314 34.83 -6.93 10.74
N CYS A 315 34.51 -5.92 9.91
CA CYS A 315 35.43 -5.42 8.88
C CYS A 315 36.66 -4.69 9.46
N ARG A 316 36.62 -4.23 10.72
CA ARG A 316 37.77 -3.57 11.38
C ARG A 316 38.75 -4.54 12.01
N HIS A 317 38.39 -5.83 12.08
CA HIS A 317 39.20 -6.90 12.68
C HIS A 317 39.69 -7.95 11.67
N MET A 318 39.41 -7.76 10.37
CA MET A 318 40.10 -8.45 9.26
C MET A 318 41.13 -7.52 8.65
#